data_AF-A0A7Z9LNX4-F1
#
_entry.id   AF-A0A7Z9LNX4-F1
#
_cell.length_a   1.000
_cell.length_b   1.000
_cell.length_c   1.000
_cell.angle_alpha   90.00
_cell.angle_beta   90.00
_cell.angle_gamma   90.00
#
_symmetry.space_group_name_H-M   'P 1'
#
loop_
_entity.id
_entity.type
_entity.pdbx_description
1 polymer ?
#
loop_
_entity_poly.entity_id
_entity_poly.type
_entity_poly.pdbx_seq_one_letter_code
_entity_poly.pdbx_strand_id
1 'polypeptide(L)'
;MLSSLRRIVMSVSRKMIGTLLVAGVLAALSGVHGFAAEERKGNVDSNHSNVSFEEPIFGGISLVKGKFGDFWTQVDVQQKDGVLHLNKIEAVIQATSVDTGIDQRDVHLRSRDFF
;
A
#
# COMPACT_ATOMS: atom_id res chain seq x y z
N MET A 1 -11.83 23.32 -72.78
CA MET A 1 -11.60 22.42 -71.62
C MET A 1 -11.61 23.27 -70.35
N LEU A 2 -12.10 22.71 -69.24
CA LEU A 2 -12.33 23.27 -67.89
C LEU A 2 -13.64 24.07 -67.73
N SER A 3 -14.48 23.90 -66.71
CA SER A 3 -14.68 22.86 -65.69
C SER A 3 -15.98 23.26 -64.96
N SER A 4 -17.04 22.46 -65.02
CA SER A 4 -18.31 22.74 -64.33
C SER A 4 -18.20 22.33 -62.85
N LEU A 5 -18.13 23.32 -61.96
CA LEU A 5 -18.19 23.13 -60.51
C LEU A 5 -19.63 22.86 -60.07
N ARG A 6 -19.91 21.63 -59.64
CA ARG A 6 -21.18 21.27 -58.99
C ARG A 6 -21.17 21.74 -57.53
N ARG A 7 -21.97 22.75 -57.20
CA ARG A 7 -22.31 23.08 -55.81
C ARG A 7 -23.19 21.97 -55.23
N ILE A 8 -22.65 21.25 -54.25
CA ILE A 8 -23.44 20.39 -53.37
C ILE A 8 -23.92 21.29 -52.22
N VAL A 9 -25.21 21.63 -52.22
CA VAL A 9 -25.85 22.25 -51.06
C VAL A 9 -26.37 21.12 -50.19
N MET A 10 -25.66 20.80 -49.10
CA MET A 10 -26.17 19.89 -48.08
C MET A 10 -27.15 20.65 -47.19
N SER A 11 -28.43 20.28 -47.24
CA SER A 11 -29.43 20.74 -46.29
C SER A 11 -29.28 19.96 -44.99
N VAL A 12 -28.79 20.63 -43.94
CA VAL A 12 -28.75 20.04 -42.59
C VAL A 12 -30.14 20.19 -41.97
N SER A 13 -30.81 19.08 -41.73
CA SER A 13 -32.13 19.03 -41.08
C SER A 13 -32.02 19.47 -39.61
N ARG A 14 -32.85 20.44 -39.19
CA ARG A 14 -32.93 20.96 -37.82
C ARG A 14 -33.18 19.88 -36.75
N LYS A 15 -33.63 18.68 -37.15
CA LYS A 15 -33.83 17.54 -36.24
C LYS A 15 -32.54 16.95 -35.67
N MET A 16 -31.37 17.21 -36.28
CA MET A 16 -30.08 16.68 -35.78
C MET A 16 -29.45 17.51 -34.66
N ILE A 17 -29.94 18.74 -34.39
CA ILE A 17 -29.35 19.64 -33.39
C ILE A 17 -29.78 19.25 -31.96
N GLY A 18 -30.99 18.69 -31.79
CA GLY A 18 -31.52 18.32 -30.48
C GLY A 18 -30.84 17.09 -29.85
N THR A 19 -30.40 16.14 -30.67
CA THR A 19 -29.82 14.87 -30.17
C THR A 19 -28.35 15.01 -29.77
N LEU A 20 -27.61 15.97 -30.34
CA LEU A 20 -26.19 16.18 -30.00
C LEU A 20 -25.96 16.81 -28.63
N LEU A 21 -26.92 17.60 -28.11
CA LEU A 21 -26.79 18.25 -26.80
C LEU A 21 -27.01 17.27 -25.63
N VAL A 22 -27.84 16.24 -25.81
CA VAL A 22 -28.10 15.23 -24.75
C VAL A 22 -26.89 14.31 -24.56
N ALA A 23 -26.17 13.97 -25.63
CA ALA A 23 -24.95 13.18 -25.55
C ALA A 23 -23.78 13.94 -24.87
N GLY A 24 -23.69 15.26 -25.08
CA GLY A 24 -22.65 16.10 -24.46
C GLY A 24 -22.83 16.28 -22.95
N VAL A 25 -24.07 16.35 -22.45
CA VAL A 25 -24.36 16.51 -21.02
C VAL A 25 -24.20 15.20 -20.24
N LEU A 26 -24.52 14.04 -20.85
CA LEU A 26 -24.31 12.74 -20.20
C LEU A 26 -22.82 12.39 -20.03
N ALA A 27 -21.96 12.83 -20.96
CA ALA A 27 -20.51 12.62 -20.86
C ALA A 27 -19.83 13.54 -19.81
N ALA A 28 -20.47 14.65 -19.42
CA ALA A 28 -19.94 15.58 -18.43
C ALA A 28 -20.17 15.12 -16.97
N LEU A 29 -21.08 14.15 -16.73
CA LEU A 29 -21.35 13.58 -15.40
C LEU A 29 -20.48 12.37 -15.06
N SER A 30 -19.69 11.87 -16.00
CA SER A 30 -18.79 10.72 -15.79
C SER A 30 -17.50 11.07 -15.03
N GLY A 31 -17.29 12.35 -14.71
CA GLY A 31 -16.04 12.87 -14.14
C GLY A 31 -15.84 12.64 -12.64
N VAL A 32 -16.84 12.12 -11.92
CA VAL A 32 -16.68 11.76 -10.50
C VAL A 32 -16.01 10.39 -10.42
N HIS A 33 -14.71 10.35 -10.63
CA HIS A 33 -13.90 9.23 -10.18
C HIS A 33 -13.96 9.27 -8.65
N GLY A 34 -14.81 8.41 -8.06
CA GLY A 34 -14.74 8.17 -6.62
C GLY A 34 -13.31 7.78 -6.27
N PHE A 35 -12.84 8.20 -5.09
CA PHE A 35 -11.56 7.74 -4.55
C PHE A 35 -11.64 6.24 -4.34
N ALA A 36 -11.32 5.47 -5.39
CA ALA A 36 -11.22 4.03 -5.31
C ALA A 36 -10.10 3.70 -4.33
N ALA A 37 -10.38 2.78 -3.43
CA ALA A 37 -9.40 2.42 -2.43
C ALA A 37 -8.22 1.68 -3.11
N GLU A 38 -7.01 2.17 -2.92
CA GLU A 38 -5.80 1.59 -3.52
C GLU A 38 -5.14 0.65 -2.51
N GLU A 39 -5.05 -0.64 -2.86
CA GLU A 39 -4.35 -1.64 -2.07
C GLU A 39 -2.86 -1.66 -2.44
N ARG A 40 -1.98 -1.61 -1.43
CA ARG A 40 -0.53 -1.67 -1.60
C ARG A 40 0.04 -2.76 -0.71
N LYS A 41 0.74 -3.70 -1.33
CA LYS A 41 1.49 -4.76 -0.65
C LYS A 41 2.98 -4.52 -0.85
N GLY A 42 3.73 -4.54 0.25
CA GLY A 42 5.17 -4.32 0.22
C GLY A 42 5.89 -5.10 1.30
N ASN A 43 7.10 -5.53 0.98
CA ASN A 43 8.03 -6.00 1.99
C ASN A 43 8.59 -4.79 2.74
N VAL A 44 8.77 -4.95 4.04
CA VAL A 44 9.40 -3.92 4.87
C VAL A 44 10.92 -4.02 4.73
N ASP A 45 11.58 -2.87 4.56
CA ASP A 45 13.05 -2.81 4.60
C ASP A 45 13.55 -3.08 6.02
N SER A 46 14.35 -4.14 6.16
CA SER A 46 14.93 -4.55 7.43
C SER A 46 15.95 -3.55 7.97
N ASN A 47 16.62 -2.76 7.12
CA ASN A 47 17.62 -1.79 7.56
C ASN A 47 17.03 -0.52 8.19
N HIS A 48 15.73 -0.30 8.00
CA HIS A 48 14.98 0.82 8.57
C HIS A 48 13.87 0.36 9.51
N SER A 49 13.93 -0.90 9.94
CA SER A 49 12.92 -1.51 10.81
C SER A 49 13.59 -2.28 11.93
N ASN A 50 12.83 -2.51 13.00
CA ASN A 50 13.32 -3.15 14.21
C ASN A 50 12.24 -4.07 14.78
N VAL A 51 12.64 -5.30 15.13
CA VAL A 51 11.89 -6.17 16.05
C VAL A 51 12.67 -6.24 17.37
N SER A 52 12.20 -5.50 18.38
CA SER A 52 12.84 -5.42 19.70
C SER A 52 11.90 -5.81 20.83
N PHE A 53 12.48 -6.25 21.94
CA PHE A 53 11.78 -6.57 23.18
C PHE A 53 12.48 -5.94 24.38
N GLU A 54 11.72 -5.77 25.46
CA GLU A 54 12.22 -5.36 26.76
C GLU A 54 11.57 -6.25 27.83
N GLU A 55 12.39 -6.90 28.67
CA GLU A 55 11.93 -7.78 29.74
C GLU A 55 12.33 -7.21 31.11
N PRO A 56 11.39 -6.94 32.02
CA PRO A 56 11.70 -6.51 33.37
C PRO A 56 12.46 -7.57 34.18
N ILE A 57 13.49 -7.15 34.90
CA ILE A 57 14.28 -7.99 35.80
C ILE A 57 14.39 -7.37 37.18
N PHE A 58 14.80 -8.17 38.18
CA PHE A 58 14.93 -7.74 39.57
C PHE A 58 13.67 -7.04 40.12
N GLY A 59 12.49 -7.59 39.82
CA GLY A 59 11.22 -6.99 40.25
C GLY A 59 10.85 -5.68 39.53
N GLY A 60 11.40 -5.43 38.33
CA GLY A 60 11.13 -4.25 37.53
C GLY A 60 12.08 -3.08 37.76
N ILE A 61 13.13 -3.27 38.56
CA ILE A 61 14.17 -2.26 38.80
C ILE A 61 15.02 -2.03 37.54
N SER A 62 15.16 -3.04 36.69
CA SER A 62 15.96 -2.96 35.46
C SER A 62 15.27 -3.69 34.32
N LEU A 63 15.68 -3.38 33.08
CA LEU A 63 15.15 -3.96 31.86
C LEU A 63 16.27 -4.65 31.09
N VAL A 64 16.05 -5.89 30.67
CA VAL A 64 16.84 -6.52 29.62
C VAL A 64 16.25 -6.09 28.29
N LYS A 65 17.06 -5.41 27.48
CA LYS A 65 16.68 -5.05 26.11
C LYS A 65 17.31 -6.04 25.13
N GLY A 66 16.57 -6.38 24.09
CA GLY A 66 17.09 -7.18 23.00
C GLY A 66 16.36 -6.94 21.70
N LYS A 67 16.88 -7.51 20.63
CA LYS A 67 16.33 -7.43 19.29
C LYS A 67 16.54 -8.74 18.53
N PHE A 68 15.80 -8.91 17.45
CA PHE A 68 16.06 -9.93 16.44
C PHE A 68 16.63 -9.27 15.20
N GLY A 69 17.82 -9.68 14.79
CA GLY A 69 18.52 -9.11 13.65
C GLY A 69 18.05 -9.63 12.29
N ASP A 70 17.37 -10.78 12.26
CA ASP A 70 16.89 -11.43 11.04
C ASP A 70 15.37 -11.64 11.14
N PHE A 71 14.66 -10.88 10.33
CA PHE A 71 13.22 -10.94 10.20
C PHE A 71 12.80 -10.57 8.79
N TRP A 72 11.64 -11.09 8.38
CA TRP A 72 10.94 -10.72 7.17
C TRP A 72 9.55 -10.23 7.54
N THR A 73 9.10 -9.16 6.89
CA THR A 73 7.75 -8.61 7.10
C THR A 73 7.13 -8.20 5.78
N GLN A 74 5.85 -8.51 5.62
CA GLN A 74 5.01 -8.00 4.55
C GLN A 74 3.82 -7.25 5.14
N VAL A 75 3.56 -6.06 4.61
CA VAL A 75 2.47 -5.19 5.04
C VAL A 75 1.55 -4.94 3.86
N ASP A 76 0.26 -5.13 4.13
CA ASP A 76 -0.85 -4.80 3.24
C ASP A 76 -1.58 -3.59 3.83
N VAL A 77 -1.58 -2.50 3.07
CA VAL A 77 -2.31 -1.27 3.42
C VAL A 77 -3.28 -0.90 2.31
N GLN A 78 -4.41 -0.33 2.70
CA GLN A 78 -5.38 0.27 1.81
C GLN A 78 -5.39 1.78 2.01
N GLN A 79 -5.22 2.55 0.94
CA GLN A 79 -5.50 3.97 0.96
C GLN A 79 -6.95 4.23 0.59
N LYS A 80 -7.71 4.88 1.47
CA LYS A 80 -9.09 5.29 1.23
C LYS A 80 -9.32 6.69 1.77
N ASP A 81 -9.94 7.56 0.97
CA ASP A 81 -10.25 8.95 1.35
C ASP A 81 -9.04 9.73 1.88
N GLY A 82 -7.84 9.45 1.33
CA GLY A 82 -6.58 10.08 1.74
C GLY A 82 -5.94 9.50 3.01
N VAL A 83 -6.58 8.52 3.65
CA VAL A 83 -6.11 7.85 4.87
C VAL A 83 -5.56 6.46 4.54
N LEU A 84 -4.45 6.08 5.17
CA LEU A 84 -3.91 4.72 5.10
C LEU A 84 -4.54 3.85 6.20
N HIS A 85 -5.10 2.72 5.80
CA HIS A 85 -5.67 1.70 6.67
C HIS A 85 -4.81 0.45 6.59
N LEU A 86 -4.46 -0.11 7.75
CA LEU A 86 -3.76 -1.39 7.81
C LEU A 86 -4.76 -2.52 7.56
N ASN A 87 -4.50 -3.33 6.54
CA ASN A 87 -5.29 -4.53 6.27
C ASN A 87 -4.69 -5.75 6.96
N LYS A 88 -3.38 -5.98 6.76
CA LYS A 88 -2.69 -7.18 7.22
C LYS A 88 -1.20 -6.94 7.41
N ILE A 89 -0.62 -7.60 8.40
CA ILE A 89 0.83 -7.75 8.58
C ILE A 89 1.12 -9.23 8.70
N GLU A 90 2.11 -9.70 7.94
CA GLU A 90 2.75 -10.99 8.17
C GLU A 90 4.22 -10.74 8.53
N ALA A 91 4.70 -11.42 9.57
CA ALA A 91 6.09 -11.32 9.98
C ALA A 91 6.63 -12.72 10.32
N VAL A 92 7.88 -12.97 9.94
CA VAL A 92 8.66 -14.16 10.29
C VAL A 92 9.92 -13.68 10.98
N ILE A 93 10.17 -14.17 12.19
CA ILE A 93 11.33 -13.81 13.00
C ILE A 93 12.21 -15.04 13.16
N GLN A 94 13.49 -14.92 12.82
CA GLN A 94 14.44 -15.99 13.05
C GLN A 94 14.94 -15.90 14.49
N ALA A 95 14.43 -16.75 15.38
CA ALA A 95 14.74 -16.71 16.81
C ALA A 95 16.26 -16.82 17.10
N THR A 96 17.00 -17.52 16.24
CA THR A 96 18.46 -17.64 16.32
C THR A 96 19.20 -16.30 16.16
N SER A 97 18.56 -15.27 15.62
CA SER A 97 19.11 -13.91 15.46
C SER A 97 18.94 -13.01 16.68
N VAL A 98 18.47 -13.56 17.81
CA VAL A 98 18.37 -12.83 19.07
C VAL A 98 19.73 -12.23 19.47
N ASP A 99 19.71 -10.96 19.84
CA ASP A 99 20.85 -10.18 20.30
C ASP A 99 20.41 -9.34 21.49
N THR A 100 21.03 -9.59 22.63
CA THR A 100 20.83 -8.81 23.86
C THR A 100 22.09 -8.03 24.27
N GLY A 101 23.12 -8.03 23.42
CA GLY A 101 24.44 -7.47 23.69
C GLY A 101 25.27 -8.29 24.68
N ILE A 102 24.86 -9.51 25.04
CA ILE A 102 25.59 -10.40 25.97
C ILE A 102 25.64 -11.81 25.38
N ASP A 103 26.78 -12.18 24.79
CA ASP A 103 26.96 -13.42 24.05
C ASP A 103 26.51 -14.68 24.80
N GLN A 104 26.87 -14.80 26.09
CA GLN A 104 26.49 -15.98 26.89
C GLN A 104 24.98 -16.09 27.09
N ARG A 105 24.29 -14.96 27.24
CA ARG A 105 22.83 -14.93 27.34
C ARG A 105 22.21 -15.28 26.00
N ASP A 106 22.75 -14.76 24.91
CA ASP A 106 22.24 -15.03 23.56
C ASP A 106 22.42 -16.51 23.20
N VAL A 107 23.53 -17.15 23.59
CA VAL A 107 23.72 -18.60 23.43
C VAL A 107 22.64 -19.39 24.18
N HIS A 108 22.32 -19.00 25.41
CA HIS A 108 21.27 -19.66 26.20
C HIS A 108 19.87 -19.46 25.61
N LEU A 109 19.56 -18.23 25.16
CA LEU A 109 18.27 -17.92 24.52
C LEU A 109 18.05 -18.70 23.22
N ARG A 110 19.11 -19.02 22.48
CA ARG A 110 19.05 -19.84 21.25
C ARG A 110 18.91 -21.34 21.51
N SER A 111 18.89 -21.75 22.78
CA SER A 111 18.75 -23.16 23.17
C SER A 111 17.28 -23.54 23.32
N ARG A 112 17.04 -24.85 23.38
CA ARG A 112 15.69 -25.45 23.52
C ARG A 112 15.00 -25.11 24.84
N ASP A 113 15.71 -24.54 25.80
CA ASP A 113 15.14 -24.12 27.08
C ASP A 113 14.28 -22.84 26.92
N PHE A 114 14.40 -22.13 25.79
CA PHE A 114 13.67 -20.90 25.49
C PHE A 114 12.87 -20.96 24.18
N PHE A 115 13.55 -20.91 23.03
CA PHE A 115 12.94 -20.94 21.69
C PHE A 115 13.08 -22.32 21.05
#